data_AF-A0A7S3H1U4-F1
#
_entry.id   AF-A0A7S3H1U4-F1
#
_cell.length_a   1.000
_cell.length_b   1.000
_cell.length_c   1.000
_cell.angle_alpha   90.00
_cell.angle_beta   90.00
_cell.angle_gamma   90.00
#
_symmetry.space_group_name_H-M   'P 1'
#
loop_
_entity.id
_entity.type
_entity.pdbx_description
1 polymer ?
#
loop_
_entity_poly.entity_id
_entity_poly.type
_entity_poly.pdbx_seq_one_letter_code
_entity_poly.pdbx_strand_id
1 'polypeptide(L)'
;LKPLFLGEYGADAFNTKIGREDQESQAVATKALTQEIVDHSSVKGGVCLGGFVFELADEWWKDDSGSAWEHDKGGHAPGSGPYPDMLFNDEWWGLVDIDHNPRRALFALGEVAIPR
;
A
#
# COMPACT_ATOMS: atom_id res chain seq x y z
N LEU A 1 -9.73 -22.44 -15.23
CA LEU A 1 -9.05 -21.37 -14.47
C LEU A 1 -10.11 -20.58 -13.72
N LYS A 2 -9.88 -20.24 -12.46
CA LYS A 2 -10.77 -19.35 -11.69
C LYS A 2 -10.20 -17.93 -11.75
N PRO A 3 -11.03 -16.88 -11.81
CA PRO A 3 -10.54 -15.51 -11.74
C PRO A 3 -9.80 -15.24 -10.43
N LEU A 4 -8.72 -14.45 -10.51
CA LEU A 4 -7.98 -13.93 -9.35
C LEU A 4 -8.37 -12.47 -9.14
N PHE A 5 -8.58 -12.08 -7.89
CA PHE A 5 -8.76 -10.69 -7.49
C PHE A 5 -7.93 -10.44 -6.24
N LEU A 6 -7.16 -9.36 -6.25
CA LEU A 6 -6.33 -8.98 -5.10
C LEU A 6 -7.22 -8.13 -4.17
N GLY A 7 -7.69 -8.76 -3.09
CA GLY A 7 -8.54 -8.08 -2.11
C GLY A 7 -7.93 -6.79 -1.60
N GLU A 8 -6.62 -6.84 -1.32
CA GLU A 8 -5.81 -5.74 -0.83
C GLU A 8 -4.38 -5.90 -1.38
N TYR A 9 -3.71 -4.78 -1.68
CA TYR A 9 -2.28 -4.72 -1.99
C TYR A 9 -1.73 -3.32 -1.69
N GLY A 10 -0.43 -3.20 -1.47
CA GLY A 10 0.22 -1.91 -1.22
C GLY A 10 1.47 -2.06 -0.36
N ALA A 11 1.91 -0.93 0.18
CA ALA A 11 2.95 -0.83 1.19
C ALA A 11 2.65 0.34 2.12
N ASP A 12 3.13 0.27 3.36
CA ASP A 12 3.09 1.41 4.25
C ASP A 12 4.22 2.41 3.95
N ALA A 13 4.03 3.64 4.43
CA ALA A 13 4.92 4.77 4.18
C ALA A 13 6.01 4.91 5.25
N PHE A 14 6.10 4.04 6.27
CA PHE A 14 7.12 4.16 7.31
C PHE A 14 8.25 3.16 7.08
N ASN A 15 9.48 3.63 7.21
CA ASN A 15 10.65 2.78 7.05
C ASN A 15 11.45 2.75 8.34
N THR A 16 11.32 1.66 9.08
CA THR A 16 11.96 1.45 10.38
C THR A 16 13.48 1.46 10.27
N LYS A 17 14.05 1.09 9.11
CA LYS A 17 15.50 1.12 8.89
C LYS A 17 16.07 2.54 8.90
N ILE A 18 15.26 3.55 8.56
CA ILE A 18 15.65 4.97 8.59
C ILE A 18 14.90 5.77 9.66
N GLY A 19 13.92 5.16 10.33
CA GLY A 19 13.18 5.73 11.46
C GLY A 19 12.25 6.90 11.11
N ARG A 20 11.79 6.99 9.86
CA ARG A 20 10.93 8.08 9.37
C ARG A 20 10.07 7.63 8.19
N GLU A 21 9.14 8.49 7.80
CA GLU A 21 8.36 8.36 6.57
C GLU A 21 9.27 8.28 5.32
N ASP A 22 8.93 7.36 4.43
CA ASP A 22 9.59 7.03 3.17
C ASP A 22 8.54 6.84 2.06
N GLN A 23 7.89 7.94 1.67
CA GLN A 23 6.88 7.93 0.61
C GLN A 23 7.41 7.44 -0.75
N GLU A 24 8.73 7.49 -0.97
CA GLU A 24 9.34 7.01 -2.21
C GLU A 24 9.27 5.48 -2.27
N SER A 25 9.67 4.80 -1.19
CA SER A 25 9.56 3.34 -1.12
C SER A 25 8.11 2.87 -1.23
N GLN A 26 7.17 3.57 -0.57
CA GLN A 26 5.74 3.31 -0.71
C GLN A 26 5.28 3.41 -2.17
N ALA A 27 5.66 4.49 -2.86
CA ALA A 27 5.29 4.74 -4.25
C ALA A 27 5.87 3.69 -5.20
N VAL A 28 7.13 3.29 -5.00
CA VAL A 28 7.79 2.23 -5.79
C VAL A 28 7.05 0.91 -5.64
N ALA A 29 6.74 0.50 -4.42
CA ALA A 29 6.03 -0.76 -4.15
C ALA A 29 4.60 -0.74 -4.74
N THR A 30 3.82 0.30 -4.45
CA THR A 30 2.45 0.44 -4.97
C THR A 30 2.42 0.41 -6.49
N LYS A 31 3.32 1.14 -7.16
CA LYS A 31 3.41 1.14 -8.63
C LYS A 31 3.77 -0.23 -9.18
N ALA A 32 4.78 -0.89 -8.61
CA ALA A 32 5.22 -2.21 -9.06
C ALA A 32 4.10 -3.26 -8.91
N LEU A 33 3.43 -3.30 -7.76
CA LEU A 33 2.31 -4.21 -7.51
C LEU A 33 1.13 -3.93 -8.45
N THR A 34 0.79 -2.66 -8.67
CA THR A 34 -0.26 -2.27 -9.62
C THR A 34 0.11 -2.70 -11.05
N GLN A 35 1.37 -2.53 -11.44
CA GLN A 35 1.86 -2.94 -12.75
C GLN A 35 1.75 -4.46 -12.97
N GLU A 36 2.10 -5.27 -11.96
CA GLU A 36 1.90 -6.73 -11.99
C GLU A 36 0.42 -7.12 -12.17
N ILE A 37 -0.49 -6.45 -11.44
CA ILE A 37 -1.94 -6.65 -11.60
C ILE A 37 -2.38 -6.33 -13.04
N VAL A 38 -1.89 -5.23 -13.61
CA VAL A 38 -2.21 -4.79 -14.97
C VAL A 38 -1.64 -5.74 -16.04
N ASP A 39 -0.42 -6.23 -15.85
CA ASP A 39 0.24 -7.13 -16.80
C ASP A 39 -0.35 -8.54 -16.80
N HIS A 40 -0.86 -8.98 -15.66
CA HIS A 40 -1.61 -10.23 -15.53
C HIS A 40 -3.14 -10.07 -15.64
N SER A 41 -3.60 -8.90 -16.10
CA SER A 41 -5.03 -8.60 -16.25
C SER A 41 -5.71 -9.54 -17.25
N SER A 42 -6.98 -9.88 -16.99
CA SER A 42 -7.85 -10.63 -17.89
C SER A 42 -8.08 -9.94 -19.24
N VAL A 43 -7.98 -8.61 -19.28
CA VAL A 43 -8.03 -7.82 -20.53
C VAL A 43 -6.84 -8.14 -21.44
N LYS A 44 -5.67 -8.45 -20.85
CA LYS A 44 -4.46 -8.87 -21.58
C LYS A 44 -4.35 -10.40 -21.75
N GLY A 45 -5.41 -11.14 -21.45
CA GLY A 45 -5.43 -12.61 -21.51
C GLY A 45 -4.88 -13.32 -20.27
N GLY A 46 -4.62 -12.58 -19.17
CA GLY A 46 -4.25 -13.13 -17.88
C GLY A 46 -5.45 -13.60 -17.05
N VAL A 47 -5.22 -13.86 -15.76
CA VAL A 47 -6.25 -14.36 -14.82
C VAL A 47 -6.71 -13.32 -13.80
N CYS A 48 -6.01 -12.19 -13.71
CA CYS A 48 -6.28 -11.16 -12.70
C CYS A 48 -7.40 -10.23 -13.16
N LEU A 49 -8.41 -10.02 -12.32
CA LEU A 49 -9.49 -9.07 -12.57
C LEU A 49 -9.11 -7.65 -12.13
N GLY A 50 -8.11 -7.51 -11.27
CA GLY A 50 -7.73 -6.25 -10.62
C GLY A 50 -7.43 -6.45 -9.15
N GLY A 51 -7.40 -5.35 -8.41
CA GLY A 51 -7.33 -5.34 -6.95
C GLY A 51 -7.64 -3.97 -6.35
N PHE A 52 -7.84 -3.93 -5.04
CA PHE A 52 -7.92 -2.67 -4.29
C PHE A 52 -6.59 -2.37 -3.62
N VAL A 53 -6.12 -1.13 -3.82
CA VAL A 53 -4.99 -0.61 -3.06
C VAL A 53 -5.45 -0.40 -1.61
N PHE A 54 -4.66 -0.91 -0.68
CA PHE A 54 -4.85 -0.73 0.74
C PHE A 54 -3.82 0.30 1.22
N GLU A 55 -4.21 1.51 1.64
CA GLU A 55 -5.58 2.04 1.71
C GLU A 55 -5.63 3.51 1.33
N LEU A 56 -6.82 4.14 1.38
CA LEU A 56 -6.93 5.53 0.92
C LEU A 56 -6.25 6.50 1.89
N ALA A 57 -6.64 6.50 3.17
CA ALA A 57 -6.17 7.43 4.19
C ALA A 57 -5.64 6.67 5.40
N ASP A 58 -4.69 7.26 6.12
CA ASP A 58 -4.18 6.67 7.37
C ASP A 58 -5.27 6.50 8.43
N GLU A 59 -5.08 5.47 9.25
CA GLU A 59 -5.97 5.11 10.36
C GLU A 59 -5.18 5.08 11.67
N TRP A 60 -4.98 6.24 12.32
CA TRP A 60 -4.22 6.36 13.59
C TRP A 60 -4.80 5.58 14.78
N TRP A 61 -5.99 5.00 14.64
CA TRP A 61 -6.60 4.18 15.69
C TRP A 61 -6.24 2.69 15.59
N LYS A 62 -5.51 2.29 14.55
CA LYS A 62 -5.35 0.89 14.14
C LYS A 62 -4.24 0.16 14.88
N ASP A 63 -3.24 0.85 15.42
CA ASP A 63 -2.29 0.22 16.33
C ASP A 63 -2.99 -0.03 17.68
N ASP A 64 -3.28 -1.31 17.98
CA ASP A 64 -3.90 -1.75 19.24
C ASP A 64 -3.09 -1.31 20.49
N SER A 65 -1.80 -1.03 20.33
CA SER A 65 -0.89 -0.55 21.37
C SER A 65 -0.61 0.96 21.30
N GLY A 66 -1.14 1.64 20.29
CA GLY A 66 -0.94 3.06 20.01
C GLY A 66 -2.06 3.97 20.54
N SER A 67 -2.15 5.15 19.93
CA SER A 67 -3.00 6.26 20.30
C SER A 67 -3.71 6.82 19.07
N ALA A 68 -5.03 6.92 19.12
CA ALA A 68 -5.84 7.56 18.06
C ALA A 68 -5.55 9.07 17.84
N TRP A 69 -4.58 9.66 18.55
CA TRP A 69 -4.21 11.07 18.51
C TRP A 69 -2.74 11.31 18.16
N GLU A 70 -1.94 10.25 18.02
CA GLU A 70 -0.54 10.32 17.63
C GLU A 70 -0.33 9.39 16.44
N HIS A 71 0.70 9.66 15.64
CA HIS A 71 1.06 8.77 14.52
C HIS A 71 2.10 7.77 15.01
N ASP A 72 1.64 6.63 15.47
CA ASP A 72 2.46 5.61 16.11
C ASP A 72 3.27 4.79 15.11
N LYS A 73 4.35 4.19 15.61
CA LYS A 73 5.27 3.37 14.83
C LYS A 73 5.17 1.95 15.37
N GLY A 74 4.49 1.11 14.62
CA GLY A 74 4.13 -0.19 15.11
C GLY A 74 2.95 -0.73 14.35
N GLY A 75 2.61 -1.97 14.67
CA GLY A 75 1.61 -2.72 13.96
C GLY A 75 1.88 -4.19 14.10
N HIS A 76 0.82 -4.98 14.03
CA HIS A 76 0.92 -6.42 14.20
C HIS A 76 0.10 -7.15 13.15
N ALA A 77 0.74 -7.50 12.05
CA ALA A 77 0.17 -8.41 11.08
C ALA A 77 1.04 -9.66 10.89
N PRO A 78 0.43 -10.84 10.69
CA PRO A 78 1.16 -12.07 10.45
C PRO A 78 1.86 -12.05 9.08
N GLY A 79 3.11 -12.50 9.03
CA GLY A 79 3.88 -12.63 7.79
C GLY A 79 5.10 -11.72 7.73
N SER A 80 5.69 -11.60 6.54
CA SER A 80 6.71 -10.60 6.25
C SER A 80 6.02 -9.33 5.77
N GLY A 81 6.26 -8.21 6.42
CA GLY A 81 5.66 -6.91 6.06
C GLY A 81 6.00 -6.44 4.64
N PRO A 82 5.50 -5.27 4.22
CA PRO A 82 5.75 -4.74 2.90
C PRO A 82 7.22 -4.34 2.67
N TYR A 83 7.56 -4.12 1.40
CA TYR A 83 8.79 -3.42 1.02
C TYR A 83 8.80 -2.01 1.65
N PRO A 84 9.94 -1.48 2.12
CA PRO A 84 11.31 -1.97 1.93
C PRO A 84 11.91 -2.72 3.13
N ASP A 85 11.27 -2.65 4.30
CA ASP A 85 11.83 -3.14 5.55
C ASP A 85 11.23 -4.45 6.05
N MET A 86 10.17 -4.92 5.39
CA MET A 86 9.44 -6.14 5.72
C MET A 86 8.78 -6.09 7.10
N LEU A 87 8.43 -4.89 7.57
CA LEU A 87 7.74 -4.64 8.82
C LEU A 87 6.42 -3.93 8.55
N PHE A 88 5.42 -4.23 9.37
CA PHE A 88 4.11 -3.60 9.28
C PHE A 88 4.07 -2.38 10.18
N ASN A 89 3.71 -1.22 9.62
CA ASN A 89 3.40 -0.01 10.37
C ASN A 89 1.93 0.35 10.12
N ASP A 90 1.03 -0.10 11.00
CA ASP A 90 -0.40 -0.21 10.73
C ASP A 90 -1.10 1.13 10.44
N GLU A 91 -0.53 2.24 10.89
CA GLU A 91 -1.08 3.58 10.71
C GLU A 91 -0.55 4.31 9.47
N TRP A 92 0.32 3.70 8.67
CA TRP A 92 1.08 4.37 7.60
C TRP A 92 0.70 3.91 6.19
N TRP A 93 -0.42 3.22 6.02
CA TRP A 93 -0.81 2.61 4.74
C TRP A 93 -1.46 3.56 3.75
N GLY A 94 -1.95 4.72 4.19
CA GLY A 94 -2.72 5.62 3.36
C GLY A 94 -1.97 6.09 2.13
N LEU A 95 -2.66 6.17 0.99
CA LEU A 95 -2.22 6.96 -0.17
C LEU A 95 -2.28 8.47 0.13
N VAL A 96 -3.04 8.85 1.14
CA VAL A 96 -3.05 10.18 1.78
C VAL A 96 -2.83 10.03 3.28
N ASP A 97 -2.29 11.07 3.93
CA ASP A 97 -2.19 11.08 5.39
C ASP A 97 -3.56 11.33 6.06
N ILE A 98 -3.60 11.39 7.40
CA ILE A 98 -4.83 11.59 8.19
C ILE A 98 -5.55 12.93 7.86
N ASP A 99 -4.81 13.93 7.40
CA ASP A 99 -5.32 15.25 7.00
C ASP A 99 -5.69 15.29 5.49
N HIS A 100 -5.61 14.14 4.81
CA HIS A 100 -5.82 13.96 3.38
C HIS A 100 -4.80 14.64 2.48
N ASN A 101 -3.59 14.94 2.99
CA ASN A 101 -2.51 15.37 2.12
C ASN A 101 -2.03 14.18 1.28
N PRO A 102 -1.95 14.31 -0.06
CA PRO A 102 -1.53 13.22 -0.92
C PRO A 102 -0.08 12.78 -0.68
N ARG A 103 0.14 11.47 -0.55
CA ARG A 103 1.47 10.88 -0.64
C ARG A 103 1.85 10.60 -2.10
N ARG A 104 3.15 10.41 -2.34
CA ARG A 104 3.70 10.02 -3.65
C ARG A 104 3.02 8.78 -4.24
N ALA A 105 2.63 7.82 -3.40
CA ALA A 105 1.97 6.59 -3.84
C ALA A 105 0.64 6.84 -4.56
N LEU A 106 -0.13 7.88 -4.20
CA LEU A 106 -1.37 8.22 -4.91
C LEU A 106 -1.09 8.58 -6.38
N PHE A 107 -0.06 9.39 -6.61
CA PHE A 107 0.34 9.78 -7.96
C PHE A 107 0.93 8.60 -8.72
N ALA A 108 1.77 7.80 -8.07
CA ALA A 108 2.39 6.62 -8.68
C ALA A 108 1.36 5.56 -9.11
N LEU A 109 0.26 5.39 -8.35
CA LEU A 109 -0.88 4.57 -8.74
C LEU A 109 -1.52 5.09 -10.04
N GLY A 110 -1.72 6.41 -10.15
CA GLY A 110 -2.29 7.06 -11.33
C GLY A 110 -1.40 7.04 -12.58
N GLU A 111 -0.10 6.78 -12.43
CA GLU A 111 0.84 6.62 -13.55
C GLU A 111 0.72 5.26 -14.27
N VAL A 112 0.13 4.26 -13.62
CA VAL A 112 -0.03 2.93 -14.22
C VAL A 112 -1.17 2.96 -15.23
N ALA A 113 -0.87 2.59 -16.47
CA ALA A 113 -1.85 2.62 -17.55
C ALA A 113 -2.95 1.57 -17.33
N ILE A 114 -4.21 1.99 -17.46
CA ILE A 114 -5.36 1.09 -17.44
C ILE A 114 -5.24 0.09 -18.60
N PRO A 115 -5.35 -1.23 -18.37
CA PRO A 115 -5.29 -2.22 -19.44
C PRO A 115 -6.48 -2.03 -20.40
N ARG A 116 -6.21 -2.18 -21.71
CA ARG A 116 -7.18 -2.01 -22.80
C ARG A 116 -7.13 -3.21 -23.74
#